data_AF-A0A1Q7IVD7-F1
#
_entry.id   AF-A0A1Q7IVD7-F1
#
_cell.length_a   1.000
_cell.length_b   1.000
_cell.length_c   1.000
_cell.angle_alpha   90.00
_cell.angle_beta   90.00
_cell.angle_gamma   90.00
#
_symmetry.space_group_name_H-M   'P 1'
#
loop_
_entity.id
_entity.type
_entity.pdbx_description
1 polymer ?
#
loop_
_entity_poly.entity_id
_entity_poly.type
_entity_poly.pdbx_seq_one_letter_code
_entity_poly.pdbx_strand_id
1 'polypeptide(L)'
;MAEPRIKPVTPDNAAPEVQPVFETYLRERGTIPNMFRTVALRPSHLRTMIAHFRTVMNEGTVPPLLKELLWVRISHLNRCRY
;
A
#
# COMPACT_ATOMS: atom_id res chain seq x y z
N MET A 1 -3.78 -16.25 9.06
CA MET A 1 -2.75 -15.22 9.34
C MET A 1 -2.85 -14.85 10.81
N ALA A 2 -1.72 -14.62 11.48
CA ALA A 2 -1.74 -14.12 12.85
C ALA A 2 -2.36 -12.71 12.91
N GLU A 3 -2.92 -12.34 14.05
CA GLU A 3 -3.46 -10.99 14.27
C GLU A 3 -2.35 -9.94 14.09
N PRO A 4 -2.59 -8.83 13.36
CA PRO A 4 -1.58 -7.83 13.13
C PRO A 4 -1.26 -7.07 14.43
N ARG A 5 0.04 -6.97 14.77
CA ARG A 5 0.52 -6.21 15.94
C ARG A 5 0.04 -4.75 15.96
N ILE A 6 -0.12 -4.16 14.78
CA ILE A 6 -0.63 -2.81 14.59
C ILE A 6 -2.01 -2.93 13.95
N LYS A 7 -3.04 -2.46 14.66
CA LYS A 7 -4.42 -2.49 14.19
C LYS A 7 -4.57 -1.59 12.95
N PRO A 8 -5.02 -2.12 11.80
CA PRO A 8 -5.24 -1.31 10.61
C PRO A 8 -6.38 -0.31 10.80
N VAL A 9 -6.26 0.87 10.19
CA VAL A 9 -7.29 1.91 10.21
C VAL A 9 -8.46 1.49 9.31
N THR A 10 -9.68 1.64 9.83
CA THR A 10 -10.92 1.49 9.04
C THR A 10 -11.26 2.80 8.35
N PRO A 11 -11.97 2.79 7.20
CA PRO A 11 -12.34 4.02 6.50
C PRO A 11 -13.08 5.02 7.40
N ASP A 12 -13.99 4.53 8.24
CA ASP A 12 -14.79 5.36 9.14
C ASP A 12 -13.95 6.06 10.22
N ASN A 13 -12.79 5.49 10.56
CA ASN A 13 -11.87 6.02 11.58
C ASN A 13 -10.63 6.68 10.96
N ALA A 14 -10.58 6.82 9.64
CA ALA A 14 -9.45 7.44 8.96
C ALA A 14 -9.45 8.95 9.18
N ALA A 15 -8.26 9.52 9.39
CA ALA A 15 -8.08 10.96 9.43
C ALA A 15 -8.62 11.60 8.12
N PRO A 16 -9.17 12.83 8.16
CA PRO A 16 -9.78 13.47 6.99
C PRO A 16 -8.88 13.50 5.75
N GLU A 17 -7.58 13.68 5.94
CA GLU A 17 -6.59 13.69 4.85
C GLU A 17 -6.33 12.32 4.21
N VAL A 18 -6.68 11.22 4.88
CA VAL A 18 -6.53 9.84 4.38
C VAL A 18 -7.80 9.36 3.65
N GLN A 19 -8.97 9.88 4.00
CA GLN A 19 -10.25 9.46 3.41
C GLN A 19 -10.26 9.51 1.87
N PRO A 20 -9.80 10.60 1.20
CA PRO A 20 -9.76 10.64 -0.26
C PRO A 20 -8.87 9.56 -0.88
N VAL A 21 -7.78 9.19 -0.19
CA VAL A 21 -6.87 8.12 -0.63
C VAL A 21 -7.59 6.77 -0.58
N PHE A 22 -8.31 6.49 0.51
CA PHE A 22 -9.06 5.26 0.68
C PHE A 22 -10.20 5.14 -0.32
N GLU A 23 -10.95 6.22 -0.56
CA GLU A 23 -11.98 6.28 -1.59
C GLU A 23 -11.41 5.98 -2.98
N THR A 24 -10.24 6.53 -3.30
CA THR A 24 -9.55 6.25 -4.58
C THR A 24 -9.25 4.76 -4.71
N TYR A 25 -8.68 4.13 -3.68
CA TYR A 25 -8.40 2.68 -3.71
C TYR A 25 -9.67 1.83 -3.80
N LEU A 26 -10.75 2.19 -3.09
CA LEU A 26 -12.03 1.50 -3.18
C LEU A 26 -12.60 1.60 -4.60
N ARG A 27 -12.50 2.76 -5.24
CA ARG A 27 -12.98 2.98 -6.61
C ARG A 27 -12.17 2.21 -7.64
N GLU A 28 -10.84 2.22 -7.52
CA GLU A 28 -9.93 1.61 -8.50
C GLU A 28 -9.78 0.09 -8.33
N ARG A 29 -9.80 -0.40 -7.09
CA ARG A 29 -9.46 -1.79 -6.75
C ARG A 29 -10.55 -2.55 -5.99
N GLY A 30 -11.68 -1.91 -5.66
CA GLY A 30 -12.76 -2.49 -4.84
C GLY A 30 -12.38 -2.73 -3.37
N THR A 31 -11.12 -2.54 -3.00
CA THR A 31 -10.57 -2.86 -1.68
C THR A 31 -9.42 -1.91 -1.35
N ILE A 32 -9.18 -1.72 -0.05
CA ILE A 32 -8.01 -0.98 0.45
C ILE A 32 -7.03 -2.01 1.01
N PRO A 33 -5.83 -2.19 0.40
CA PRO A 33 -4.85 -3.15 0.89
C PRO A 33 -4.46 -2.89 2.35
N ASN A 34 -4.26 -3.96 3.12
CA ASN A 34 -4.02 -3.88 4.57
C ASN A 34 -2.79 -3.05 4.92
N MET A 35 -1.73 -3.11 4.10
CA MET A 35 -0.52 -2.31 4.30
C MET A 35 -0.84 -0.80 4.33
N PHE A 36 -1.66 -0.28 3.41
CA PHE A 36 -2.06 1.14 3.42
C PHE A 36 -2.94 1.47 4.63
N ARG A 37 -3.81 0.56 5.06
CA ARG A 37 -4.61 0.72 6.28
C ARG A 37 -3.75 0.80 7.53
N THR A 38 -2.66 0.04 7.60
CA THR A 38 -1.73 0.07 8.74
C THR A 38 -0.91 1.37 8.74
N VAL A 39 -0.37 1.79 7.59
CA VAL A 39 0.44 3.01 7.49
C VAL A 39 -0.41 4.29 7.67
N ALA A 40 -1.71 4.22 7.39
CA ALA A 40 -2.66 5.32 7.60
C ALA A 40 -2.72 5.86 9.04
N LEU A 41 -2.23 5.12 10.05
CA LEU A 41 -2.04 5.65 11.41
C LEU A 41 -1.13 6.89 11.45
N ARG A 42 -0.27 7.06 10.45
CA ARG A 42 0.60 8.21 10.24
C ARG A 42 0.38 8.75 8.83
N PRO A 43 -0.58 9.66 8.65
CA PRO A 43 -0.95 10.17 7.32
C PRO A 43 0.21 10.72 6.49
N SER A 44 1.16 11.42 7.13
CA SER A 44 2.35 11.94 6.46
C SER A 44 3.22 10.83 5.84
N HIS A 45 3.37 9.68 6.51
CA HIS A 45 4.08 8.51 5.97
C HIS A 45 3.30 7.84 4.85
N LEU A 46 1.97 7.72 4.99
CA LEU A 46 1.13 7.15 3.93
C LEU A 46 1.28 7.95 2.63
N ARG A 47 1.24 9.28 2.72
CA ARG A 47 1.37 10.18 1.57
C ARG A 47 2.70 10.00 0.84
N THR A 48 3.83 10.02 1.57
CA THR A 48 5.16 9.86 0.95
C THR A 48 5.34 8.46 0.36
N MET A 49 4.83 7.44 1.04
CA MET A 49 4.90 6.06 0.58
C MET A 49 4.11 5.85 -0.72
N ILE A 50 2.89 6.38 -0.84
CA ILE A 50 2.09 6.29 -2.08
C ILE A 50 2.78 7.02 -3.22
N ALA A 51 3.32 8.22 -2.97
CA ALA A 51 4.09 8.95 -3.99
C ALA A 51 5.27 8.11 -4.49
N HIS A 52 6.03 7.51 -3.57
CA HIS A 52 7.15 6.64 -3.91
C HIS A 52 6.70 5.42 -4.73
N PHE A 53 5.63 4.73 -4.32
CA PHE A 53 5.10 3.58 -5.06
C PHE A 53 4.67 3.94 -6.47
N ARG A 54 3.99 5.08 -6.65
CA ARG A 54 3.55 5.54 -7.98
C ARG A 54 4.75 5.78 -8.88
N THR A 55 5.77 6.48 -8.40
CA THR A 55 7.00 6.71 -9.17
C THR A 55 7.71 5.41 -9.52
N VAL A 56 7.94 4.53 -8.54
CA VAL A 56 8.66 3.27 -8.78
C VAL A 56 7.90 2.34 -9.71
N MET A 57 6.58 2.20 -9.54
CA MET A 57 5.79 1.22 -10.29
C MET A 57 5.38 1.72 -11.68
N ASN A 58 5.03 3.00 -11.82
CA ASN A 58 4.41 3.51 -13.05
C ASN A 58 5.37 4.22 -14.00
N GLU A 59 6.54 4.66 -13.53
CA GLU A 59 7.49 5.44 -14.35
C GLU A 59 8.73 4.62 -14.75
N GLY A 60 9.56 5.16 -15.63
CA GLY A 60 10.82 4.54 -16.06
C GLY A 60 10.70 3.52 -17.19
N THR A 61 11.78 2.80 -17.46
CA THR A 61 11.93 1.93 -18.66
C THR A 61 11.70 0.45 -18.40
N VAL A 62 11.62 0.03 -17.13
CA VAL A 62 11.37 -1.37 -16.76
C VAL A 62 9.87 -1.68 -16.93
N PRO A 63 9.48 -2.74 -17.66
CA PRO A 63 8.06 -3.08 -17.84
C PRO A 63 7.34 -3.37 -16.51
N PRO A 64 6.05 -2.99 -16.36
CA PRO A 64 5.31 -3.18 -15.10
C PRO A 64 5.29 -4.63 -14.60
N LEU A 65 5.07 -5.61 -15.49
CA LEU A 65 5.08 -7.03 -15.13
C LEU A 65 6.42 -7.45 -14.53
N LEU A 66 7.54 -6.96 -15.07
CA LEU A 66 8.86 -7.28 -14.55
C LEU A 66 9.08 -6.69 -13.16
N LYS A 67 8.57 -5.48 -12.89
CA LYS A 67 8.62 -4.88 -11.54
C LYS A 67 7.86 -5.72 -10.51
N GLU A 68 6.67 -6.21 -10.87
CA GLU A 68 5.89 -7.10 -9.99
C GLU A 68 6.63 -8.42 -9.73
N LEU A 69 7.24 -9.04 -10.75
CA LEU A 69 8.04 -10.25 -10.58
C LEU A 69 9.27 -10.03 -9.68
N LEU A 70 9.94 -8.88 -9.81
CA LEU A 70 11.03 -8.48 -8.92
C LEU A 70 10.55 -8.34 -7.48
N TRP A 71 9.39 -7.72 -7.26
CA TRP A 71 8.78 -7.60 -5.94
C TRP A 71 8.53 -8.98 -5.33
N VAL A 72 7.87 -9.88 -6.06
CA VAL A 72 7.61 -11.26 -5.59
C VAL A 72 8.91 -11.98 -5.23
N ARG A 73 9.95 -11.87 -6.07
CA ARG A 73 11.25 -12.49 -5.81
C ARG A 73 11.90 -11.95 -4.54
N ILE A 74 11.87 -10.64 -4.33
CA ILE A 74 12.44 -9.99 -3.14
C ILE A 74 11.65 -10.39 -1.88
N SER A 75 10.31 -10.40 -1.94
CA SER A 75 9.46 -10.86 -0.84
C SER A 75 9.77 -12.31 -0.45
N HIS A 76 9.94 -13.19 -1.43
CA HIS A 76 10.32 -14.58 -1.20
C HIS A 76 11.69 -14.70 -0.51
N LEU A 77 12.71 -13.98 -0.99
CA LEU A 77 14.04 -13.97 -0.38
C LEU A 77 14.02 -13.46 1.06
N ASN A 78 13.18 -12.46 1.35
CA ASN A 78 13.01 -11.90 2.69
C ASN A 78 12.02 -12.68 3.57
N ARG A 79 11.46 -13.79 3.08
CA ARG A 79 10.41 -14.57 3.77
C ARG A 79 9.20 -13.71 4.18
N CYS A 80 8.90 -12.66 3.41
CA CYS A 80 7.73 -11.82 3.60
C CYS A 80 6.50 -12.54 3.05
N ARG A 81 5.59 -12.96 3.95
CA ARG A 81 4.40 -13.76 3.59
C ARG A 81 3.19 -12.93 3.17
N TYR A 82 3.15 -11.67 3.59
CA TYR A 82 2.16 -10.70 3.12
C TYR A 82 2.56 -10.26 1.71
#